data_AF-A0A5N6UZN9-F1
#
_entry.id   AF-A0A5N6UZN9-F1
#
_cell.length_a   1.000
_cell.length_b   1.000
_cell.length_c   1.000
_cell.angle_alpha   90.00
_cell.angle_beta   90.00
_cell.angle_gamma   90.00
#
_symmetry.space_group_name_H-M   'P 1'
#
loop_
_entity.id
_entity.type
_entity.pdbx_description
1 polymer ?
#
loop_
_entity_poly.entity_id
_entity_poly.type
_entity_poly.pdbx_seq_one_letter_code
_entity_poly.pdbx_strand_id
1 'polypeptide(L)'
;MYSHLLDSLLHYDRHFNDGSPTMRLYLLTMRILLLKVDPMLSIMEATEHISHLSPNGFSILGSLNVNQYLLGFSLWPVAVLGSIATTVNEQYIVQSKITSLARRQHGQATRLWDRLKTIWATPEAENSKLLVHRLHMLVKGV
;
A
#
# COMPACT_ATOMS: atom_id res chain seq x y z
N MET A 1 14.95 -16.66 -4.30
CA MET A 1 13.62 -16.81 -3.66
C MET A 1 12.69 -15.63 -3.96
N TYR A 2 13.17 -14.38 -3.86
CA TYR A 2 12.39 -13.17 -4.14
C TYR A 2 11.95 -13.02 -5.61
N SER A 3 12.86 -13.22 -6.57
CA SER A 3 12.57 -13.17 -8.01
C SER A 3 11.44 -14.14 -8.40
N HIS A 4 11.50 -15.38 -7.92
CA HIS A 4 10.46 -16.38 -8.15
C HIS A 4 9.08 -15.97 -7.60
N LEU A 5 9.03 -15.22 -6.50
CA LEU A 5 7.76 -14.76 -5.90
C LEU A 5 7.17 -13.60 -6.70
N LEU A 6 8.01 -12.67 -7.16
CA LEU A 6 7.60 -11.62 -8.09
C LEU A 6 7.15 -12.20 -9.43
N ASP A 7 7.89 -13.14 -10.00
CA ASP A 7 7.55 -13.82 -11.25
C ASP A 7 6.23 -14.60 -11.12
N SER A 8 6.03 -15.29 -9.99
CA SER A 8 4.77 -15.99 -9.69
C SER A 8 3.60 -15.02 -9.58
N LEU A 9 3.79 -13.84 -8.96
CA LEU A 9 2.75 -12.79 -8.89
C LEU A 9 2.47 -12.16 -10.27
N LEU A 10 3.50 -11.95 -11.09
CA LEU A 10 3.37 -11.46 -12.47
C LEU A 10 2.65 -12.49 -13.35
N HIS A 11 2.90 -13.78 -13.15
CA HIS A 11 2.21 -14.86 -13.82
C HIS A 11 0.76 -14.95 -13.37
N TYR A 12 0.51 -14.85 -12.06
CA TYR A 12 -0.85 -14.89 -11.51
C TYR A 12 -1.71 -13.72 -12.01
N ASP A 13 -1.19 -12.50 -11.99
CA ASP A 13 -1.88 -11.32 -12.52
C ASP A 13 -2.23 -11.45 -14.01
N ARG A 14 -1.40 -12.14 -14.79
CA ARG A 14 -1.62 -12.38 -16.22
C ARG A 14 -2.62 -13.47 -16.52
N HIS A 15 -2.73 -14.50 -15.69
CA HIS A 15 -3.47 -15.73 -16.05
C HIS A 15 -4.65 -16.07 -15.13
N PHE A 16 -4.69 -15.54 -13.91
CA PHE A 16 -5.66 -15.95 -12.88
C PHE A 16 -6.38 -14.76 -12.23
N ASN A 17 -6.10 -13.53 -12.70
CA ASN A 17 -6.83 -12.36 -12.27
C ASN A 17 -8.24 -12.39 -12.87
N ASP A 18 -9.23 -12.67 -12.04
CA ASP A 18 -10.66 -12.63 -12.39
C ASP A 18 -11.16 -11.20 -12.70
N GLY A 19 -10.28 -10.20 -12.62
CA GLY A 19 -10.59 -8.80 -12.81
C GLY A 19 -11.20 -8.14 -11.57
N SER A 20 -11.33 -8.86 -10.45
CA SER A 20 -11.91 -8.29 -9.24
C SER A 20 -11.03 -7.12 -8.75
N PRO A 21 -11.60 -5.91 -8.58
CA PRO A 21 -10.84 -4.74 -8.13
C PRO A 21 -10.12 -5.00 -6.80
N THR A 22 -10.71 -5.86 -5.97
CA THR A 22 -10.12 -6.37 -4.74
C THR A 22 -8.81 -7.10 -5.04
N MET A 23 -8.82 -8.20 -5.79
CA MET A 23 -7.61 -8.98 -6.08
C MET A 23 -6.51 -8.12 -6.69
N ARG A 24 -6.88 -7.21 -7.61
CA ARG A 24 -5.95 -6.23 -8.20
C ARG A 24 -5.28 -5.36 -7.14
N LEU A 25 -6.01 -4.91 -6.13
CA LEU A 25 -5.45 -4.16 -5.01
C LEU A 25 -4.45 -5.00 -4.19
N TYR A 26 -4.75 -6.27 -3.89
CA TYR A 26 -3.82 -7.16 -3.16
C TYR A 26 -2.54 -7.38 -3.94
N LEU A 27 -2.66 -7.75 -5.23
CA LEU A 27 -1.50 -7.99 -6.09
C LEU A 27 -0.63 -6.73 -6.21
N LEU A 28 -1.24 -5.56 -6.38
CA LEU A 28 -0.53 -4.30 -6.48
C LEU A 28 0.20 -3.96 -5.18
N THR A 29 -0.48 -4.08 -4.03
CA THR A 29 0.14 -3.77 -2.73
C THR A 29 1.20 -4.80 -2.32
N MET A 30 1.07 -6.06 -2.72
CA MET A 30 2.15 -7.04 -2.60
C MET A 30 3.36 -6.64 -3.45
N ARG A 31 3.16 -6.25 -4.72
CA ARG A 31 4.27 -5.76 -5.58
C ARG A 31 5.00 -4.58 -4.94
N ILE A 32 4.27 -3.62 -4.39
CA ILE A 32 4.85 -2.47 -3.69
C ILE A 32 5.70 -2.90 -2.49
N LEU A 33 5.19 -3.80 -1.65
CA LEU A 33 5.94 -4.33 -0.51
C LEU A 33 7.20 -5.08 -0.94
N LEU A 34 7.09 -5.84 -2.03
CA LEU A 34 8.21 -6.56 -2.60
C LEU A 34 9.28 -5.59 -3.08
N LEU A 35 8.94 -4.52 -3.80
CA LEU A 35 9.93 -3.54 -4.29
C LEU A 35 10.81 -2.97 -3.17
N LYS A 36 10.25 -2.83 -1.95
CA LYS A 36 10.98 -2.35 -0.78
C LYS A 36 11.99 -3.36 -0.20
N VAL A 37 11.90 -4.65 -0.54
CA VAL A 37 12.80 -5.70 -0.06
C VAL A 37 13.64 -6.34 -1.16
N ASP A 38 13.57 -5.82 -2.40
CA ASP A 38 14.39 -6.31 -3.51
C ASP A 38 15.86 -5.91 -3.30
N PRO A 39 16.80 -6.87 -3.14
CA PRO A 39 18.21 -6.54 -3.03
C PRO A 39 18.85 -6.10 -4.37
N MET A 40 18.17 -6.31 -5.50
CA MET A 40 18.68 -5.98 -6.84
C MET A 40 18.36 -4.55 -7.26
N LEU A 41 17.38 -3.90 -6.62
CA LEU A 41 16.99 -2.52 -6.92
C LEU A 41 17.67 -1.54 -5.97
N SER A 42 18.19 -0.46 -6.51
CA SER A 42 18.55 0.70 -5.69
C SER A 42 17.29 1.32 -5.08
N ILE A 43 17.44 2.08 -3.98
CA ILE A 43 16.32 2.77 -3.34
C ILE A 43 15.62 3.73 -4.30
N MET A 44 16.37 4.32 -5.23
CA MET A 44 15.85 5.24 -6.24
C MET A 44 14.97 4.50 -7.26
N GLU A 45 15.47 3.39 -7.83
CA GLU A 45 14.69 2.56 -8.76
C GLU A 45 13.43 2.00 -8.09
N ALA A 46 13.54 1.52 -6.85
CA ALA A 46 12.39 1.06 -6.08
C ALA A 46 11.36 2.20 -5.88
N THR A 47 11.81 3.42 -5.57
CA THR A 47 10.94 4.59 -5.39
C THR A 47 10.24 4.98 -6.70
N GLU A 48 10.93 4.93 -7.83
CA GLU A 48 10.38 5.19 -9.16
C GLU A 48 9.30 4.14 -9.50
N HIS A 49 9.60 2.84 -9.33
CA HIS A 49 8.63 1.78 -9.55
C HIS A 49 7.40 1.90 -8.65
N ILE A 50 7.58 2.23 -7.37
CA ILE A 50 6.45 2.48 -6.46
C ILE A 50 5.62 3.68 -6.97
N SER A 51 6.27 4.77 -7.37
CA SER A 51 5.60 5.97 -7.89
C SER A 51 4.77 5.66 -9.14
N HIS A 52 5.24 4.78 -10.02
CA HIS A 52 4.48 4.33 -11.19
C HIS A 52 3.26 3.45 -10.83
N LEU A 53 3.33 2.67 -9.75
CA LEU A 53 2.24 1.79 -9.31
C LEU A 53 1.18 2.53 -8.47
N SER A 54 1.57 3.57 -7.74
CA SER A 54 0.71 4.30 -6.79
C SER A 54 -0.60 4.80 -7.39
N PRO A 55 -0.64 5.49 -8.56
CA PRO A 55 -1.90 6.04 -9.11
C PRO A 55 -2.96 4.97 -9.35
N ASN A 56 -2.57 3.80 -9.88
CA ASN A 56 -3.48 2.69 -10.09
C ASN A 56 -3.98 2.12 -8.75
N GLY A 57 -3.10 2.02 -7.76
CA GLY A 57 -3.46 1.60 -6.41
C GLY A 57 -4.51 2.50 -5.76
N PHE A 58 -4.33 3.82 -5.82
CA PHE A 58 -5.28 4.79 -5.27
C PHE A 58 -6.59 4.87 -6.06
N SER A 59 -6.55 4.69 -7.38
CA SER A 59 -7.76 4.61 -8.22
C SER A 59 -8.63 3.40 -7.83
N ILE A 60 -8.00 2.22 -7.71
CA ILE A 60 -8.67 1.00 -7.25
C ILE A 60 -9.18 1.21 -5.82
N LEU A 61 -8.34 1.70 -4.90
CA LEU A 61 -8.74 1.92 -3.52
C LEU A 61 -9.92 2.89 -3.42
N GLY A 62 -9.90 4.00 -4.15
CA GLY A 62 -10.97 5.01 -4.15
C GLY A 62 -12.34 4.42 -4.51
N SER A 63 -12.39 3.60 -5.56
CA SER A 63 -13.64 2.98 -6.07
C SER A 63 -14.17 1.81 -5.22
N LEU A 64 -13.34 1.20 -4.38
CA LEU A 64 -13.71 0.00 -3.62
C LEU A 64 -14.67 0.27 -2.47
N ASN A 65 -15.72 -0.56 -2.32
CA ASN A 65 -16.53 -0.60 -1.11
C ASN A 65 -15.91 -1.55 -0.07
N VAL A 66 -15.05 -1.00 0.79
CA VAL A 66 -14.30 -1.79 1.78
C VAL A 66 -15.17 -2.56 2.79
N ASN A 67 -16.45 -2.19 2.94
CA ASN A 67 -17.39 -2.88 3.83
C ASN A 67 -17.89 -4.22 3.27
N GLN A 68 -17.68 -4.49 1.98
CA GLN A 68 -18.10 -5.75 1.36
C GLN A 68 -17.03 -6.86 1.51
N TYR A 69 -15.88 -6.56 2.11
CA TYR A 69 -14.76 -7.51 2.21
C TYR A 69 -14.60 -8.09 3.62
N LEU A 70 -14.00 -9.30 3.67
CA LEU A 70 -13.65 -9.98 4.91
C LEU A 70 -12.64 -9.16 5.72
N LEU A 71 -12.93 -9.07 7.03
CA LEU A 71 -12.28 -8.18 7.99
C LEU A 71 -10.75 -8.23 7.97
N GLY A 72 -10.14 -9.42 7.90
CA GLY A 72 -8.68 -9.54 8.01
C GLY A 72 -7.89 -9.03 6.81
N PHE A 73 -8.49 -8.98 5.61
CA PHE A 73 -7.74 -8.76 4.38
C PHE A 73 -7.62 -7.26 4.05
N SER A 74 -8.60 -6.42 4.37
CA SER A 74 -8.69 -5.05 3.81
C SER A 74 -7.79 -4.00 4.45
N LEU A 75 -7.30 -4.22 5.69
CA LEU A 75 -6.52 -3.20 6.40
C LEU A 75 -5.09 -3.07 5.88
N TRP A 76 -4.46 -4.18 5.49
CA TRP A 76 -3.05 -4.14 5.10
C TRP A 76 -2.82 -3.48 3.72
N PRO A 77 -3.67 -3.64 2.68
CA PRO A 77 -3.51 -2.89 1.43
C PRO A 77 -3.73 -1.39 1.63
N VAL A 78 -4.69 -1.03 2.50
CA VAL A 78 -4.92 0.36 2.94
C VAL A 78 -3.70 0.90 3.67
N ALA A 79 -3.05 0.09 4.50
CA ALA A 79 -1.83 0.49 5.20
C ALA A 79 -0.65 0.73 4.26
N VAL A 80 -0.44 -0.16 3.29
CA VAL A 80 0.62 -0.04 2.27
C VAL A 80 0.43 1.22 1.45
N LEU A 81 -0.75 1.42 0.86
CA LEU A 81 -1.05 2.63 0.09
C LEU A 81 -1.02 3.88 0.97
N GLY A 82 -1.54 3.79 2.20
CA GLY A 82 -1.45 4.87 3.19
C GLY A 82 -0.01 5.32 3.43
N SER A 83 0.92 4.40 3.59
CA SER A 83 2.32 4.75 3.87
C SER A 83 3.00 5.49 2.72
N ILE A 84 2.58 5.28 1.48
CA ILE A 84 3.15 5.92 0.29
C ILE A 84 2.30 7.08 -0.24
N ALA A 85 1.22 7.45 0.46
CA ALA A 85 0.41 8.61 0.09
C ALA A 85 1.22 9.90 0.27
N THR A 86 1.43 10.63 -0.82
CA THR A 86 2.21 11.89 -0.84
C THR A 86 1.30 13.10 -1.01
N THR A 87 0.11 12.93 -1.60
CA THR A 87 -0.84 14.02 -1.82
C THR A 87 -1.99 14.01 -0.81
N VAL A 88 -2.58 15.19 -0.60
CA VAL A 88 -3.76 15.34 0.27
C VAL A 88 -4.94 14.49 -0.21
N ASN A 89 -5.12 14.34 -1.53
CA ASN A 89 -6.17 13.52 -2.10
C ASN A 89 -5.98 12.02 -1.80
N GLU A 90 -4.75 11.51 -1.92
CA GLU A 90 -4.42 10.13 -1.57
C GLU A 90 -4.64 9.86 -0.07
N GLN A 91 -4.20 10.78 0.79
CA GLN A 91 -4.41 10.70 2.23
C GLN A 91 -5.90 10.70 2.58
N TYR A 92 -6.71 11.52 1.90
CA TYR A 92 -8.17 11.55 2.06
C TYR A 92 -8.83 10.23 1.67
N ILE A 93 -8.43 9.64 0.52
CA ILE A 93 -8.91 8.31 0.09
C ILE A 93 -8.66 7.28 1.20
N VAL A 94 -7.43 7.25 1.73
CA VAL A 94 -7.02 6.32 2.79
C VAL A 94 -7.82 6.55 4.08
N GLN A 95 -7.94 7.81 4.53
CA GLN A 95 -8.71 8.17 5.72
C GLN A 95 -10.18 7.74 5.61
N SER A 96 -10.79 7.94 4.44
CA SER A 96 -12.18 7.54 4.18
C SER A 96 -12.35 6.02 4.31
N LYS A 97 -11.39 5.23 3.79
CA LYS A 97 -11.44 3.77 3.92
C LYS A 97 -11.20 3.30 5.35
N ILE A 98 -10.25 3.89 6.07
CA ILE A 98 -10.01 3.57 7.49
C ILE A 98 -11.24 3.87 8.33
N THR A 99 -11.89 5.01 8.11
CA THR A 99 -13.14 5.39 8.81
C THR A 99 -14.26 4.38 8.55
N SER A 100 -14.38 3.90 7.30
CA SER A 100 -15.34 2.84 6.95
C SER A 100 -15.02 1.53 7.69
N LEU A 101 -13.75 1.12 7.69
CA LEU A 101 -13.28 -0.11 8.36
C LEU A 101 -13.39 -0.03 9.89
N ALA A 102 -13.24 1.15 10.48
CA ALA A 102 -13.31 1.38 11.93
C ALA A 102 -14.67 0.98 12.53
N ARG A 103 -15.74 0.93 11.71
CA ARG A 103 -17.06 0.44 12.14
C ARG A 103 -17.05 -1.01 12.59
N ARG A 104 -16.13 -1.83 12.06
CA ARG A 104 -16.03 -3.27 12.37
C ARG A 104 -14.70 -3.65 13.00
N GLN A 105 -13.65 -2.87 12.76
CA GLN A 105 -12.28 -3.15 13.17
C GLN A 105 -11.69 -1.98 13.96
N HIS A 106 -12.50 -1.38 14.84
CA HIS A 106 -12.19 -0.12 15.50
C HIS A 106 -10.75 -0.06 16.04
N GLY A 107 -10.34 -1.02 16.85
CA GLY A 107 -8.99 -1.03 17.43
C GLY A 107 -7.86 -1.06 16.40
N GLN A 108 -7.98 -1.90 15.36
CA GLN A 108 -6.95 -2.01 14.32
C GLN A 108 -6.94 -0.80 13.39
N ALA A 109 -8.11 -0.30 13.03
CA ALA A 109 -8.27 0.89 12.19
C ALA A 109 -7.73 2.15 12.88
N THR A 110 -7.99 2.33 14.18
CA THR A 110 -7.45 3.44 14.97
C THR A 110 -5.93 3.36 15.08
N ARG A 111 -5.38 2.18 15.38
CA ARG A 111 -3.91 1.98 15.42
C ARG A 111 -3.26 2.28 14.07
N LEU A 112 -3.88 1.83 12.98
CA LEU A 112 -3.39 2.13 11.63
C LEU A 112 -3.44 3.63 11.35
N TRP A 113 -4.53 4.31 11.71
CA TRP A 113 -4.67 5.75 11.54
C TRP A 113 -3.58 6.52 12.27
N ASP A 114 -3.35 6.20 13.54
CA ASP A 114 -2.31 6.83 14.34
C ASP A 114 -0.93 6.61 13.74
N ARG A 115 -0.66 5.38 13.29
CA ARG A 115 0.59 5.05 12.60
C ARG A 115 0.80 5.84 11.32
N LEU A 116 -0.23 5.98 10.49
CA LEU A 116 -0.15 6.71 9.24
C LEU A 116 0.05 8.21 9.46
N LYS A 117 -0.60 8.81 10.46
CA LYS A 117 -0.32 10.21 10.85
C LYS A 117 1.15 10.41 11.18
N THR A 118 1.76 9.49 11.94
CA THR A 118 3.19 9.57 12.26
C THR A 118 4.06 9.43 11.02
N ILE A 119 3.72 8.49 10.12
CA ILE A 119 4.43 8.31 8.84
C ILE A 119 4.33 9.59 7.99
N TRP A 120 3.15 10.20 7.88
CA TRP A 120 2.96 11.42 7.09
C TRP A 120 3.63 12.65 7.70
N ALA A 121 3.81 12.69 9.01
CA ALA A 121 4.54 13.74 9.70
C ALA A 121 6.06 13.69 9.48
N THR A 122 6.59 12.63 8.85
CA THR A 122 8.02 12.58 8.52
C THR A 122 8.40 13.68 7.52
N PRO A 123 9.47 14.44 7.81
CA PRO A 123 9.97 15.44 6.88
C PRO A 123 10.30 14.80 5.54
N GLU A 124 10.11 15.56 4.46
CA GLU A 124 10.56 15.21 3.12
C GLU A 124 12.09 15.28 3.05
N ALA A 125 12.79 14.37 3.74
CA ALA A 125 14.21 14.16 3.51
C ALA A 125 14.38 13.67 2.06
N GLU A 126 15.29 14.30 1.30
CA GLU A 126 15.62 14.03 -0.12
C GLU A 126 14.59 13.13 -0.82
N ASN A 127 13.59 13.76 -1.48
CA ASN A 127 12.41 13.15 -2.10
C ASN A 127 12.62 11.79 -2.79
N SER A 128 13.82 11.51 -3.29
CA SER A 128 14.20 10.26 -3.97
C SER A 128 14.10 8.99 -3.12
N LYS A 129 13.97 9.08 -1.78
CA LYS A 129 13.89 7.88 -0.91
C LYS A 129 12.65 7.83 -0.02
N LEU A 130 11.77 8.84 -0.11
CA LEU A 130 10.67 9.03 0.84
C LEU A 130 9.70 7.84 0.88
N LEU A 131 9.30 7.30 -0.27
CA LEU A 131 8.31 6.22 -0.34
C LEU A 131 8.82 4.92 0.28
N VAL A 132 10.05 4.53 -0.05
CA VAL A 132 10.70 3.33 0.51
C VAL A 132 10.93 3.51 2.02
N HIS A 133 11.32 4.72 2.45
CA HIS A 133 11.47 5.03 3.87
C HIS A 133 10.15 4.90 4.64
N ARG A 134 9.06 5.50 4.13
CA ARG A 134 7.73 5.39 4.76
C ARG A 134 7.19 3.96 4.79
N LEU A 135 7.43 3.16 3.74
CA LEU A 135 7.15 1.72 3.75
C LEU A 135 8.00 0.98 4.79
N HIS A 136 9.25 1.39 4.99
CA HIS A 136 10.08 0.84 6.06
C HIS A 136 9.48 1.11 7.43
N MET A 137 9.03 2.34 7.68
CA MET A 137 8.38 2.72 8.93
C MET A 137 7.10 1.92 9.19
N LEU A 138 6.32 1.65 8.14
CA LEU A 138 5.13 0.81 8.25
C LEU A 138 5.48 -0.60 8.77
N VAL A 139 6.51 -1.23 8.20
CA VAL A 139 6.85 -2.63 8.48
C VAL A 139 7.66 -2.82 9.75
N LYS A 140 8.63 -1.95 10.05
CA LYS A 140 9.60 -2.18 11.14
C LYS A 140 9.33 -1.43 12.43
N GLY A 141 8.59 -0.33 12.41
CA GLY A 141 8.63 0.63 13.53
C GLY A 141 8.76 2.04 13.02
N VAL A 142 8.10 3.00 13.68
CA VAL A 142 8.58 4.39 13.69
C VAL A 142 9.71 4.45 14.68
#